data_AF-A0A7Y0GZM1-F1
#
_entry.id   AF-A0A7Y0GZM1-F1
#
_cell.length_a   1.000
_cell.length_b   1.000
_cell.length_c   1.000
_cell.angle_alpha   90.00
_cell.angle_beta   90.00
_cell.angle_gamma   90.00
#
_symmetry.space_group_name_H-M   'P 1'
#
loop_
_entity.id
_entity.type
_entity.pdbx_description
1 polymer ?
#
loop_
_entity_poly.entity_id
_entity_poly.type
_entity_poly.pdbx_seq_one_letter_code
_entity_poly.pdbx_strand_id
1 'polypeptide(L)'
;MAIKTARQQFGARLAPRTAVAADCWSTESLAQPGTGGNAGSGQWPQIRHPVRFSGDATVAMQAPPTLGQHTDAVLGEMLGLPAHEIAALRQQGLV
;
A
#
# COMPACT_ATOMS: atom_id res chain seq x y z
N MET A 1 30.66 -22.21 -36.44
CA MET A 1 29.19 -22.29 -36.61
C MET A 1 28.60 -23.34 -35.63
N ALA A 2 28.82 -23.21 -34.31
CA ALA A 2 28.40 -24.24 -33.34
C ALA A 2 28.04 -23.76 -31.92
N ILE A 3 28.09 -22.45 -31.63
CA ILE A 3 27.86 -21.93 -30.26
C ILE A 3 26.44 -21.34 -30.06
N LYS A 4 25.67 -21.10 -31.13
CA LYS A 4 24.32 -20.51 -31.03
C LYS A 4 23.19 -21.51 -30.71
N THR A 5 23.44 -22.82 -30.74
CA THR A 5 22.38 -23.85 -30.67
C THR A 5 22.05 -24.33 -29.26
N ALA A 6 22.92 -24.14 -28.27
CA ALA A 6 22.72 -24.69 -26.91
C ALA A 6 21.59 -23.99 -26.11
N ARG A 7 21.12 -22.82 -26.55
CA ARG A 7 20.09 -22.05 -25.83
C ARG A 7 18.66 -22.54 -26.08
N GLN A 8 18.42 -23.36 -27.11
CA GLN A 8 17.09 -23.90 -27.44
C GLN A 8 16.79 -25.28 -26.82
N GLN A 9 17.77 -25.98 -26.25
CA GLN A 9 17.61 -27.40 -25.86
C GLN A 9 17.05 -27.65 -24.47
N PHE A 10 17.00 -26.65 -23.60
CA PHE A 10 16.38 -26.79 -22.28
C PHE A 10 15.06 -26.04 -22.30
N GLY A 11 13.94 -26.75 -22.13
CA GLY A 11 12.59 -26.20 -21.93
C GLY A 11 12.44 -25.40 -20.63
N ALA A 12 13.47 -24.67 -20.24
CA ALA A 12 13.46 -23.74 -19.14
C ALA A 12 12.62 -22.53 -19.57
N ARG A 13 11.42 -22.42 -19.00
CA ARG A 13 10.69 -21.15 -18.97
C ARG A 13 11.45 -20.18 -18.07
N LEU A 14 12.46 -19.54 -18.65
CA LEU A 14 13.09 -18.38 -18.03
C LEU A 14 12.11 -17.23 -18.15
N ALA A 15 11.50 -16.83 -17.03
CA ALA A 15 10.81 -15.56 -16.97
C ALA A 15 11.82 -14.44 -17.32
N PRO A 16 11.46 -13.47 -18.17
CA PRO A 16 12.34 -12.33 -18.40
C PRO A 16 12.66 -11.66 -17.05
N ARG A 17 13.88 -11.17 -16.87
CA ARG A 17 14.18 -10.24 -15.78
C ARG A 17 13.43 -8.96 -16.08
N THR A 18 12.19 -8.87 -15.63
CA THR A 18 11.43 -7.64 -15.78
C THR A 18 12.05 -6.59 -14.87
N ALA A 19 12.37 -5.44 -15.45
CA ALA A 19 12.81 -4.31 -14.67
C ALA A 19 11.64 -3.85 -13.80
N VAL A 20 11.88 -3.62 -12.51
CA VAL A 20 10.89 -3.10 -11.55
C VAL A 20 10.14 -1.87 -12.10
N ALA A 21 10.82 -1.05 -12.91
CA ALA A 21 10.25 0.15 -13.50
C ALA A 21 9.18 -0.10 -14.58
N ALA A 22 9.09 -1.27 -15.20
CA ALA A 22 8.12 -1.53 -16.28
C ALA A 22 6.84 -2.21 -15.77
N ASP A 23 6.95 -3.07 -14.75
CA ASP A 23 5.84 -3.94 -14.34
C ASP A 23 5.00 -3.38 -13.19
N CYS A 24 5.58 -2.56 -12.31
CA CYS A 24 4.87 -2.08 -11.12
C CYS A 24 3.68 -1.15 -11.41
N TRP A 25 3.55 -0.65 -12.64
CA TRP A 25 2.43 0.19 -13.08
C TRP A 25 1.76 -0.33 -14.36
N SER A 26 2.21 -1.45 -14.95
CA SER A 26 1.57 -2.03 -16.13
C SER A 26 0.27 -2.72 -15.74
N THR A 27 -0.84 -2.14 -16.17
CA THR A 27 -2.23 -2.55 -15.87
C THR A 27 -2.61 -3.96 -16.34
N GLU A 28 -1.77 -4.61 -17.16
CA GLU A 28 -2.11 -5.86 -17.83
C GLU A 28 -1.94 -7.12 -16.96
N SER A 29 -1.01 -7.13 -15.98
CA SER A 29 -0.58 -8.37 -15.31
C SER A 29 -0.96 -8.46 -13.82
N LEU A 30 -1.00 -7.33 -13.13
CA LEU A 30 -1.38 -7.27 -11.72
C LEU A 30 -2.85 -6.90 -11.64
N ALA A 31 -3.70 -7.86 -11.30
CA ALA A 31 -5.13 -7.71 -11.02
C ALA A 31 -5.48 -6.27 -10.57
N GLN A 32 -6.11 -5.51 -11.47
CA GLN A 32 -6.51 -4.09 -11.37
C GLN A 32 -6.06 -3.38 -10.08
N PRO A 33 -5.12 -2.40 -10.16
CA PRO A 33 -4.66 -1.67 -8.98
C PRO A 33 -5.87 -1.07 -8.26
N GLY A 34 -5.91 -1.24 -6.94
CA GLY A 34 -6.88 -0.50 -6.14
C GLY A 34 -6.55 0.98 -6.25
N THR A 35 -7.56 1.84 -6.24
CA THR A 35 -7.31 3.28 -6.07
C THR A 35 -7.10 3.54 -4.59
N GLY A 36 -5.87 3.86 -4.20
CA GLY A 36 -5.56 4.45 -2.90
C GLY A 36 -5.69 5.96 -2.97
N GLY A 37 -5.89 6.63 -1.85
CA GLY A 37 -5.94 8.09 -1.82
C GLY A 37 -6.40 8.63 -0.48
N ASN A 38 -6.00 9.83 -0.10
CA ASN A 38 -6.53 10.52 1.09
C ASN A 38 -6.93 11.96 0.76
N ALA A 39 -7.70 12.58 1.67
CA ALA A 39 -8.24 13.92 1.46
C ALA A 39 -7.19 15.01 1.22
N GLY A 40 -5.93 14.81 1.67
CA GLY A 40 -4.87 15.80 1.56
C GLY A 40 -3.94 15.66 0.36
N SER A 41 -3.88 14.48 -0.28
CA SER A 41 -2.86 14.18 -1.30
C SER A 41 -3.40 13.56 -2.60
N GLY A 42 -4.72 13.41 -2.73
CA GLY A 42 -5.36 12.93 -3.96
C GLY A 42 -5.37 11.41 -4.07
N GLN A 43 -5.59 10.90 -5.29
CA GLN A 43 -5.70 9.47 -5.58
C GLN A 43 -4.46 8.94 -6.31
N TRP A 44 -4.02 7.73 -5.99
CA TRP A 44 -2.90 7.03 -6.61
C TRP A 44 -3.18 5.53 -6.73
N PRO A 45 -2.52 4.82 -7.67
CA PRO A 45 -2.61 3.37 -7.75
C PRO A 45 -1.98 2.70 -6.52
N GLN A 46 -2.67 1.71 -5.96
CA GLN A 46 -2.19 0.92 -4.83
C GLN A 46 -2.30 -0.58 -5.12
N ILE A 47 -1.28 -1.32 -4.68
CA ILE A 47 -1.23 -2.77 -4.84
C ILE A 47 -2.12 -3.41 -3.77
N ARG A 48 -3.01 -4.31 -4.19
CA ARG A 48 -3.87 -5.09 -3.29
C ARG A 48 -3.05 -6.16 -2.55
N HIS A 49 -3.55 -6.64 -1.41
CA HIS A 49 -3.02 -7.81 -0.71
C HIS A 49 -2.73 -8.96 -1.70
N PRO A 50 -1.49 -9.48 -1.81
CA PRO A 50 -1.12 -10.50 -2.79
C PRO A 50 -1.72 -11.89 -2.54
N VAL A 51 -2.19 -12.17 -1.31
CA VAL A 51 -2.83 -13.43 -0.93
C VAL A 51 -4.35 -13.26 -0.97
N ARG A 52 -5.05 -14.31 -1.42
CA ARG A 52 -6.51 -14.42 -1.38
C ARG A 52 -6.88 -15.50 -0.38
N PHE A 53 -7.75 -15.15 0.57
CA PHE A 53 -8.34 -16.11 1.51
C PHE A 53 -9.71 -16.52 0.96
N SER A 54 -9.98 -17.82 0.90
CA SER A 54 -11.22 -18.34 0.28
C SER A 54 -12.48 -18.07 1.11
N GLY A 55 -12.34 -17.78 2.41
CA GLY A 55 -13.46 -17.57 3.33
C GLY A 55 -13.62 -16.13 3.83
N ASP A 56 -12.57 -15.31 3.77
CA ASP A 56 -12.59 -13.94 4.30
C ASP A 56 -12.71 -12.92 3.17
N ALA A 57 -13.63 -11.97 3.32
CA ALA A 57 -13.64 -10.78 2.51
C ALA A 57 -12.28 -10.06 2.71
N THR A 58 -11.50 -9.92 1.64
CA THR A 58 -10.30 -9.08 1.69
C THR A 58 -10.76 -7.67 2.06
N VAL A 59 -10.29 -7.15 3.20
CA VAL A 59 -10.66 -5.82 3.67
C VAL A 59 -10.47 -4.82 2.54
N ALA A 60 -11.51 -4.03 2.27
CA ALA A 60 -11.44 -2.96 1.29
C ALA A 60 -10.27 -2.04 1.63
N MET A 61 -9.48 -1.67 0.64
CA MET A 61 -8.36 -0.78 0.84
C MET A 61 -8.89 0.58 1.27
N GLN A 62 -8.57 0.98 2.50
CA GLN A 62 -8.93 2.28 3.02
C GLN A 62 -7.82 3.27 2.71
N ALA A 63 -8.25 4.52 2.51
CA ALA A 63 -7.36 5.67 2.48
C ALA A 63 -6.41 5.65 3.68
N PRO A 64 -5.10 5.90 3.49
CA PRO A 64 -4.25 6.14 4.65
C PRO A 64 -4.73 7.40 5.38
N PRO A 65 -4.68 7.42 6.71
CA PRO A 65 -5.11 8.58 7.49
C PRO A 65 -4.27 9.81 7.17
N THR A 66 -4.86 10.99 7.33
CA THR A 66 -4.09 12.24 7.27
C THR A 66 -3.23 12.43 8.52
N LEU A 67 -2.27 13.35 8.42
CA LEU A 67 -1.45 13.73 9.58
C LEU A 67 -2.35 14.22 10.72
N GLY A 68 -2.28 13.55 11.87
CA GLY A 68 -3.04 13.90 13.07
C GLY A 68 -4.52 13.48 13.08
N GLN A 69 -5.01 12.76 12.06
CA GLN A 69 -6.45 12.40 11.94
C GLN A 69 -7.03 11.72 13.20
N HIS A 70 -6.25 10.90 13.88
CA HIS A 70 -6.70 10.11 15.03
C HIS A 70 -6.08 10.56 16.36
N THR A 71 -5.42 11.72 16.42
CA THR A 71 -4.75 12.20 17.63
C THR A 71 -5.71 12.32 18.82
N ASP A 72 -6.89 12.92 18.62
CA ASP A 72 -7.89 13.10 19.69
C ASP A 72 -8.48 11.77 20.16
N ALA A 73 -8.71 10.83 19.24
CA ALA A 73 -9.21 9.50 19.57
C ALA A 73 -8.19 8.72 20.43
N VAL A 74 -6.91 8.75 20.07
CA VAL A 74 -5.87 8.08 20.87
C VAL A 74 -5.70 8.74 22.23
N LEU A 75 -5.60 10.08 22.29
CA LEU A 75 -5.42 10.78 23.56
C LEU A 75 -6.64 10.67 24.46
N GLY A 76 -7.85 10.82 23.91
CA GLY A 76 -9.09 10.78 24.68
C GLY A 76 -9.57 9.37 25.01
N GLU A 77 -9.67 8.49 24.01
CA GLU A 77 -10.30 7.17 24.19
C GLU A 77 -9.32 6.12 24.72
N MET A 78 -8.08 6.10 24.22
CA MET A 78 -7.10 5.09 24.62
C MET A 78 -6.30 5.49 25.85
N LEU A 79 -5.94 6.77 25.96
CA LEU A 79 -5.14 7.29 27.07
C LEU A 79 -5.99 7.98 28.15
N GLY A 80 -7.28 8.23 27.88
CA GLY A 80 -8.20 8.78 28.88
C GLY A 80 -7.99 10.26 29.19
N LEU A 81 -7.27 11.00 28.36
CA LEU A 81 -7.01 12.42 28.62
C LEU A 81 -8.31 13.21 28.43
N PRO A 82 -8.68 14.07 29.40
CA PRO A 82 -9.82 14.95 29.26
C PRO A 82 -9.54 16.04 28.21
N ALA A 83 -10.60 16.56 27.57
CA ALA A 83 -10.50 17.52 26.47
C ALA A 83 -9.67 18.78 26.82
N HIS A 84 -9.65 19.20 28.08
CA HIS A 84 -8.88 20.37 28.52
C HIS A 84 -7.36 20.12 28.51
N GLU A 85 -6.91 18.90 28.81
CA GLU A 85 -5.49 18.53 28.73
C GLU A 85 -5.04 18.42 27.27
N ILE A 86 -5.87 17.84 26.41
CA ILE A 86 -5.59 17.76 24.96
C ILE A 86 -5.46 19.18 24.38
N ALA A 87 -6.32 20.11 24.79
CA ALA A 87 -6.23 21.51 24.37
C ALA A 87 -4.93 22.17 24.85
N ALA A 88 -4.46 21.88 26.06
CA ALA A 88 -3.18 22.38 26.56
C ALA A 88 -1.99 21.84 25.75
N LEU A 89 -2.00 20.55 25.40
CA LEU A 89 -0.96 19.95 24.56
C LEU A 89 -0.89 20.59 23.17
N ARG A 90 -2.05 20.92 22.57
CA ARG A 90 -2.14 21.67 21.31
C ARG A 90 -1.57 23.08 21.43
N GLN A 91 -1.90 23.79 22.51
CA GLN A 91 -1.37 25.13 22.77
C GLN A 91 0.16 25.14 22.95
N GLN A 92 0.71 24.05 23.47
CA GLN A 92 2.16 23.84 23.60
C GLN A 92 2.84 23.41 22.29
N GLY A 93 2.07 23.07 21.25
CA GLY A 93 2.60 22.58 19.97
C GLY A 93 3.18 21.17 20.03
N LEU A 94 2.79 20.37 21.04
CA LEU A 94 3.23 18.98 21.19
C LEU A 94 2.41 18.01 20.34
N VAL A 95 1.18 18.40 19.96
CA VAL A 95 0.23 17.61 19.17
C VAL A 95 -0.56 18.47 18.18
#